data_AF-A0A940AV73-F1
#
_entry.id   AF-A0A940AV73-F1
#
_cell.length_a   1.000
_cell.length_b   1.000
_cell.length_c   1.000
_cell.angle_alpha   90.00
_cell.angle_beta   90.00
_cell.angle_gamma   90.00
#
_symmetry.space_group_name_H-M   'P 1'
#
loop_
_entity.id
_entity.type
_entity.pdbx_description
1 polymer ?
#
loop_
_entity_poly.entity_id
_entity_poly.type
_entity_poly.pdbx_seq_one_letter_code
_entity_poly.pdbx_strand_id
1 'polypeptide(L)'
;MKQIYVQAQPDHIESLSKSAPIAAIEELVWNALDADAREVKVDLITNPLGAVEAVRVSDDGSGIDATKAEATFGSLGGSWKRTATQTEFSGRRLHGRHGRGRFKAFALGTHVEWRTTMRKEGGALVSYILSGDLSKPGVFDLDEVSKPGPATGTEVNVTNVKATCDSLLSAEETVQTLAAKFALYLKSYPDVRIYFNGLPVTPVIVQRRTTDYKLTLESGAEAKLEVIEWKRKFVGAGRLVFAGPDGFQLHEQSALVRSGGIPYTAYLVSPRFPALNAENALVMDELNPEVRMYIDEAKKVLKAHFLALGDEKSEFEREWEERIAALSKEERKTLYMMLRKSLKAK
;
A
#
# COMPACT_ATOMS: atom_id res chain seq x y z
N MET A 1 -8.54 -8.16 -32.49
CA MET A 1 -9.01 -7.00 -31.74
C MET A 1 -10.52 -7.01 -31.54
N LYS A 2 -10.94 -7.25 -30.30
CA LYS A 2 -12.33 -7.16 -29.82
C LYS A 2 -12.42 -5.94 -28.89
N GLN A 3 -13.46 -5.12 -29.00
CA GLN A 3 -13.65 -3.99 -28.08
C GLN A 3 -14.55 -4.38 -26.90
N ILE A 4 -14.18 -3.92 -25.71
CA ILE A 4 -14.94 -4.09 -24.46
C ILE A 4 -15.37 -2.71 -23.99
N TYR A 5 -16.67 -2.56 -23.74
CA TYR A 5 -17.25 -1.31 -23.26
C TYR A 5 -17.56 -1.42 -21.77
N VAL A 6 -17.09 -0.45 -20.99
CA VAL A 6 -17.36 -0.35 -19.56
C VAL A 6 -18.65 0.41 -19.34
N GLN A 7 -19.57 -0.21 -18.59
CA GLN A 7 -20.79 0.42 -18.11
C GLN A 7 -20.45 1.34 -16.93
N ALA A 8 -19.91 2.50 -17.27
CA ALA A 8 -19.40 3.49 -16.35
C ALA A 8 -19.67 4.90 -16.85
N GLN A 9 -20.07 5.80 -15.95
CA GLN A 9 -20.09 7.22 -16.29
C GLN A 9 -18.62 7.69 -16.47
N PRO A 10 -18.27 8.34 -17.59
CA PRO A 10 -16.92 8.82 -17.87
C PRO A 10 -16.31 9.63 -16.72
N ASP A 11 -17.11 10.50 -16.08
CA ASP A 11 -16.69 11.32 -14.93
C ASP A 11 -16.17 10.49 -13.75
N HIS A 12 -16.71 9.28 -13.57
CA HIS A 12 -16.26 8.38 -12.50
C HIS A 12 -14.88 7.79 -12.82
N ILE A 13 -14.64 7.41 -14.07
CA ILE A 13 -13.32 6.93 -14.52
C ILE A 13 -12.29 8.06 -14.42
N GLU A 14 -12.67 9.27 -14.82
CA GLU A 14 -11.79 10.44 -14.72
C GLU A 14 -11.42 10.75 -13.26
N SER A 15 -12.36 10.63 -12.32
CA SER A 15 -12.08 10.83 -10.88
C SER A 15 -11.04 9.85 -10.33
N LEU A 16 -11.04 8.59 -10.79
CA LEU A 16 -10.08 7.57 -10.36
C LEU A 16 -8.66 7.85 -10.88
N SER A 17 -8.55 8.57 -12.00
CA SER A 17 -7.28 9.01 -12.58
C SER A 17 -6.60 10.15 -11.80
N LYS A 18 -7.27 10.74 -10.80
CA LYS A 18 -6.76 11.86 -9.99
C LYS A 18 -6.05 11.41 -8.69
N SER A 19 -5.87 10.10 -8.49
CA SER A 19 -5.19 9.56 -7.31
C SER A 19 -3.67 9.78 -7.35
N ALA A 20 -3.02 9.73 -6.19
CA ALA A 20 -1.57 9.83 -6.10
C ALA A 20 -0.91 8.60 -6.77
N PRO A 21 0.23 8.76 -7.48
CA PRO A 21 0.92 7.65 -8.15
C PRO A 21 1.18 6.44 -7.24
N ILE A 22 1.61 6.68 -6.00
CA ILE A 22 1.85 5.61 -5.03
C ILE A 22 0.60 4.78 -4.74
N ALA A 23 -0.57 5.41 -4.65
CA ALA A 23 -1.84 4.73 -4.40
C ALA A 23 -2.25 3.86 -5.59
N ALA A 24 -1.88 4.24 -6.82
CA ALA A 24 -2.10 3.41 -8.00
C ALA A 24 -1.17 2.18 -8.00
N ILE A 25 0.10 2.35 -7.61
CA ILE A 25 1.04 1.23 -7.43
C ILE A 25 0.54 0.27 -6.37
N GLU A 26 0.11 0.77 -5.20
CA GLU A 26 -0.47 -0.06 -4.12
C GLU A 26 -1.61 -0.93 -4.65
N GLU A 27 -2.48 -0.38 -5.49
CA GLU A 27 -3.64 -1.08 -6.02
C GLU A 27 -3.28 -2.10 -7.09
N LEU A 28 -2.29 -1.82 -7.94
CA LEU A 28 -1.76 -2.80 -8.89
C LEU A 28 -1.09 -3.97 -8.16
N VAL A 29 -0.32 -3.69 -7.09
CA VAL A 29 0.28 -4.73 -6.25
C VAL A 29 -0.81 -5.56 -5.57
N TRP A 30 -1.86 -4.96 -5.01
CA TRP A 30 -2.99 -5.70 -4.46
C TRP A 30 -3.69 -6.58 -5.49
N ASN A 31 -3.85 -6.12 -6.73
CA ASN A 31 -4.45 -6.93 -7.80
C ASN A 31 -3.60 -8.17 -8.11
N ALA A 32 -2.27 -8.03 -8.14
CA ALA A 32 -1.35 -9.14 -8.31
C ALA A 32 -1.45 -10.15 -7.14
N LEU A 33 -1.43 -9.66 -5.90
CA LEU A 33 -1.56 -10.51 -4.71
C LEU A 33 -2.90 -11.25 -4.66
N ASP A 34 -3.99 -10.59 -5.07
CA ASP A 34 -5.30 -11.21 -5.21
C ASP A 34 -5.39 -12.21 -6.36
N ALA A 35 -4.52 -12.08 -7.38
CA ALA A 35 -4.33 -13.06 -8.44
C ALA A 35 -3.40 -14.21 -8.00
N ASP A 36 -3.17 -14.33 -6.70
CA ASP A 36 -2.34 -15.36 -6.09
C ASP A 36 -0.86 -15.32 -6.48
N ALA A 37 -0.34 -14.14 -6.85
CA ALA A 37 1.08 -13.93 -7.11
C ALA A 37 1.93 -14.11 -5.84
N ARG A 38 3.07 -14.79 -5.96
CA ARG A 38 4.11 -14.87 -4.93
C ARG A 38 5.18 -13.82 -5.13
N GLU A 39 5.44 -13.42 -6.36
CA GLU A 39 6.40 -12.38 -6.70
C GLU A 39 5.71 -11.26 -7.46
N VAL A 40 5.89 -10.02 -6.97
CA VAL A 40 5.41 -8.81 -7.64
C VAL A 40 6.58 -7.84 -7.81
N LYS A 41 6.80 -7.32 -9.01
CA LYS A 41 7.85 -6.35 -9.34
C LYS A 41 7.24 -5.07 -9.87
N VAL A 42 7.69 -3.95 -9.34
CA VAL A 42 7.34 -2.61 -9.80
C VAL A 42 8.60 -1.95 -10.32
N ASP A 43 8.64 -1.62 -11.61
CA ASP A 43 9.79 -1.02 -12.27
C ASP A 43 9.39 0.33 -12.89
N LEU A 44 10.15 1.36 -12.56
CA LEU A 44 10.13 2.66 -13.23
C LEU A 44 11.16 2.63 -14.36
N ILE A 45 10.69 2.83 -15.58
CA ILE A 45 11.55 3.04 -16.73
C ILE A 45 11.75 4.53 -16.87
N THR A 46 13.00 4.99 -16.82
CA THR A 46 13.35 6.41 -16.97
C THR A 46 13.91 6.69 -18.35
N ASN A 47 13.63 7.89 -18.86
CA ASN A 47 14.25 8.38 -20.08
C ASN A 47 15.69 8.89 -19.80
N PRO A 48 16.47 9.26 -20.84
CA PRO A 48 17.83 9.77 -20.66
C PRO A 48 17.96 11.05 -19.81
N LEU A 49 16.85 11.78 -19.60
CA LEU A 49 16.80 12.97 -18.75
C LEU A 49 16.48 12.64 -17.28
N GLY A 50 16.27 11.37 -16.95
CA GLY A 50 15.99 10.89 -15.60
C GLY A 50 14.51 11.00 -15.18
N ALA A 51 13.62 11.48 -16.06
CA ALA A 51 12.18 11.49 -15.80
C ALA A 51 11.58 10.10 -16.04
N VAL A 52 10.52 9.76 -15.32
CA VAL A 52 9.80 8.50 -15.56
C VAL A 52 9.14 8.56 -16.95
N GLU A 53 9.39 7.54 -17.77
CA GLU A 53 8.81 7.35 -19.11
C GLU A 53 7.67 6.32 -19.09
N ALA A 54 7.86 5.26 -18.31
CA ALA A 54 6.88 4.20 -18.13
C ALA A 54 6.94 3.60 -16.72
N VAL A 55 5.81 3.07 -16.28
CA VAL A 55 5.72 2.27 -15.06
C VAL A 55 5.24 0.88 -15.41
N ARG A 56 5.97 -0.14 -14.95
CA ARG A 56 5.68 -1.54 -15.20
C ARG A 56 5.44 -2.26 -13.88
N VAL A 57 4.35 -2.99 -13.78
CA VAL A 57 4.06 -3.86 -12.64
C VAL A 57 3.89 -5.28 -13.18
N SER A 58 4.74 -6.22 -12.76
CA SER A 58 4.68 -7.62 -13.21
C SER A 58 4.50 -8.58 -12.04
N ASP A 59 3.76 -9.66 -12.27
CA ASP A 59 3.47 -10.68 -11.28
C ASP A 59 3.47 -12.10 -11.87
N ASP A 60 3.67 -13.10 -11.00
CA ASP A 60 3.65 -14.53 -11.33
C ASP A 60 2.33 -15.22 -10.93
N GLY A 61 1.24 -14.45 -10.83
CA GLY A 61 -0.08 -14.94 -10.43
C GLY A 61 -0.76 -15.81 -11.47
N SER A 62 -2.06 -16.04 -11.28
CA SER A 62 -2.90 -16.88 -12.14
C SER A 62 -3.23 -16.27 -13.51
N GLY A 63 -2.96 -14.98 -13.68
CA GLY A 63 -3.34 -14.20 -14.86
C GLY A 63 -4.79 -13.72 -14.82
N ILE A 64 -5.25 -13.15 -15.93
CA ILE A 64 -6.59 -12.60 -16.08
C ILE A 64 -7.38 -13.48 -17.04
N ASP A 65 -8.55 -13.92 -16.60
CA ASP A 65 -9.48 -14.67 -17.45
C ASP A 65 -10.15 -13.77 -18.50
N ALA A 66 -9.57 -13.73 -19.69
CA ALA A 66 -10.08 -12.88 -20.77
C ALA A 66 -11.42 -13.35 -21.35
N THR A 67 -11.82 -14.63 -21.14
CA THR A 67 -13.17 -15.09 -21.50
C THR A 67 -14.23 -14.39 -20.64
N LYS A 68 -13.85 -14.01 -19.42
CA LYS A 68 -14.64 -13.17 -18.53
C LYS A 68 -14.27 -11.70 -18.64
N ALA A 69 -13.47 -11.26 -19.62
CA ALA A 69 -13.04 -9.86 -19.69
C ALA A 69 -14.22 -8.90 -19.88
N GLU A 70 -15.27 -9.26 -20.61
CA GLU A 70 -16.47 -8.39 -20.69
C GLU A 70 -17.19 -8.28 -19.35
N ALA A 71 -17.36 -9.38 -18.62
CA ALA A 71 -17.97 -9.35 -17.28
C ALA A 71 -17.06 -8.66 -16.25
N THR A 72 -15.75 -8.85 -16.38
CA THR A 72 -14.73 -8.41 -15.43
C THR A 72 -14.36 -6.96 -15.69
N PHE A 73 -14.07 -6.53 -16.92
CA PHE A 73 -13.72 -5.15 -17.30
C PHE A 73 -14.94 -4.30 -17.66
N GLY A 74 -16.00 -4.90 -18.23
CA GLY A 74 -17.20 -4.16 -18.66
C GLY A 74 -18.08 -3.65 -17.51
N SER A 75 -17.85 -4.10 -16.27
CA SER A 75 -18.55 -3.60 -15.08
C SER A 75 -17.64 -2.75 -14.19
N LEU A 76 -18.13 -1.59 -13.73
CA LEU A 76 -17.43 -0.70 -12.77
C LEU A 76 -17.41 -1.26 -11.33
N GLY A 77 -17.87 -2.49 -11.14
CA GLY A 77 -17.94 -3.20 -9.88
C GLY A 77 -18.75 -4.50 -10.05
N GLY A 78 -18.43 -5.51 -9.23
CA GLY A 78 -19.04 -6.84 -9.34
C GLY A 78 -18.08 -7.96 -9.75
N SER A 79 -16.79 -7.81 -9.44
CA SER A 79 -15.80 -8.89 -9.58
C SER A 79 -16.29 -10.18 -8.91
N TRP A 80 -15.98 -11.33 -9.52
CA TRP A 80 -16.14 -12.71 -9.06
C TRP A 80 -15.82 -12.96 -7.56
N LYS A 81 -15.07 -12.05 -6.93
CA LYS A 81 -14.72 -12.01 -5.50
C LYS A 81 -15.87 -11.66 -4.53
N ARG A 82 -17.13 -11.58 -4.98
CA ARG A 82 -18.27 -11.32 -4.06
C ARG A 82 -18.51 -12.45 -3.07
N THR A 83 -18.15 -13.69 -3.42
CA THR A 83 -18.31 -14.88 -2.57
C THR A 83 -16.97 -15.46 -2.09
N ALA A 84 -15.88 -15.31 -2.84
CA ALA A 84 -14.56 -15.77 -2.44
C ALA A 84 -13.93 -14.82 -1.40
N THR A 85 -13.46 -15.39 -0.29
CA THR A 85 -12.68 -14.67 0.74
C THR A 85 -11.18 -14.93 0.65
N GLN A 86 -10.77 -15.93 -0.15
CA GLN A 86 -9.41 -16.42 -0.27
C GLN A 86 -9.00 -16.61 -1.74
N THR A 87 -7.70 -16.56 -2.01
CA THR A 87 -7.10 -16.90 -3.29
C THR A 87 -7.25 -18.40 -3.57
N GLU A 88 -7.29 -18.75 -4.85
CA GLU A 88 -7.64 -20.10 -5.31
C GLU A 88 -6.63 -21.18 -4.90
N PHE A 89 -5.33 -20.90 -4.96
CA PHE A 89 -4.30 -21.93 -4.82
C PHE A 89 -3.64 -21.92 -3.44
N SER A 90 -3.32 -20.74 -2.91
CA SER A 90 -2.61 -20.61 -1.62
C SER A 90 -3.52 -20.30 -0.43
N GLY A 91 -4.81 -20.04 -0.65
CA GLY A 91 -5.76 -19.76 0.43
C GLY A 91 -5.52 -18.43 1.14
N ARG A 92 -4.73 -17.53 0.55
CA ARG A 92 -4.45 -16.20 1.11
C ARG A 92 -5.69 -15.34 1.07
N ARG A 93 -5.91 -14.51 2.08
CA ARG A 93 -7.09 -13.65 2.15
C ARG A 93 -7.07 -12.57 1.05
N LEU A 94 -8.20 -12.41 0.36
CA LEU A 94 -8.37 -11.42 -0.71
C LEU A 94 -8.55 -10.00 -0.17
N HIS A 95 -7.94 -9.03 -0.82
CA HIS A 95 -8.05 -7.60 -0.55
C HIS A 95 -9.26 -6.95 -1.24
N GLY A 96 -9.36 -7.07 -2.56
CA GLY A 96 -10.27 -6.27 -3.37
C GLY A 96 -11.69 -6.83 -3.47
N ARG A 97 -12.69 -6.12 -2.94
CA ARG A 97 -14.13 -6.45 -3.10
C ARG A 97 -14.88 -5.64 -4.15
N HIS A 98 -14.37 -4.47 -4.54
CA HIS A 98 -15.18 -3.48 -5.28
C HIS A 98 -14.93 -3.41 -6.80
N GLY A 99 -13.89 -4.05 -7.34
CA GLY A 99 -13.62 -4.05 -8.80
C GLY A 99 -13.23 -2.69 -9.40
N ARG A 100 -12.96 -1.68 -8.56
CA ARG A 100 -12.64 -0.30 -8.97
C ARG A 100 -11.14 -0.05 -9.18
N GLY A 101 -10.27 -0.91 -8.64
CA GLY A 101 -8.82 -0.69 -8.58
C GLY A 101 -8.13 -0.60 -9.95
N ARG A 102 -8.64 -1.29 -10.98
CA ARG A 102 -8.03 -1.33 -12.32
C ARG A 102 -7.98 0.03 -13.05
N PHE A 103 -8.96 0.91 -12.82
CA PHE A 103 -8.93 2.26 -13.41
C PHE A 103 -7.92 3.18 -12.74
N LYS A 104 -7.44 2.83 -11.54
CA LYS A 104 -6.39 3.62 -10.85
C LYS A 104 -5.06 3.56 -11.60
N ALA A 105 -4.84 2.60 -12.51
CA ALA A 105 -3.69 2.61 -13.40
C ALA A 105 -3.60 3.90 -14.23
N PHE A 106 -4.73 4.51 -14.61
CA PHE A 106 -4.77 5.80 -15.31
C PHE A 106 -4.35 7.01 -14.44
N ALA A 107 -4.11 6.80 -13.15
CA ALA A 107 -3.46 7.81 -12.32
C ALA A 107 -1.95 7.90 -12.58
N LEU A 108 -1.35 6.85 -13.15
CA LEU A 108 0.07 6.82 -13.52
C LEU A 108 0.32 7.40 -14.91
N GLY A 109 -0.56 7.14 -15.89
CA GLY A 109 -0.39 7.60 -17.27
C GLY A 109 -1.67 7.53 -18.08
N THR A 110 -1.61 7.94 -19.34
CA THR A 110 -2.80 8.01 -20.20
C THR A 110 -3.06 6.72 -20.96
N HIS A 111 -2.05 5.86 -21.11
CA HIS A 111 -2.14 4.60 -21.83
C HIS A 111 -1.73 3.45 -20.92
N VAL A 112 -2.56 2.41 -20.86
CA VAL A 112 -2.32 1.23 -20.00
C VAL A 112 -2.53 -0.03 -20.81
N GLU A 113 -1.59 -0.96 -20.69
CA GLU A 113 -1.61 -2.27 -21.33
C GLU A 113 -1.44 -3.37 -20.27
N TRP A 114 -2.34 -4.33 -20.22
CA TRP A 114 -2.25 -5.56 -19.43
C TRP A 114 -1.91 -6.72 -20.37
N ARG A 115 -0.69 -7.23 -20.27
CA ARG A 115 -0.27 -8.46 -20.91
C ARG A 115 -0.40 -9.58 -19.91
N THR A 116 -1.26 -10.55 -20.18
CA THR A 116 -1.58 -11.58 -19.20
C THR A 116 -1.52 -12.96 -19.83
N THR A 117 -1.03 -13.92 -19.06
CA THR A 117 -1.02 -15.34 -19.41
C THR A 117 -1.74 -16.09 -18.31
N MET A 118 -2.69 -16.93 -18.70
CA MET A 118 -3.46 -17.75 -17.77
C MET A 118 -3.45 -19.20 -18.20
N ARG A 119 -3.83 -20.09 -17.28
CA ARG A 119 -4.05 -21.50 -17.56
C ARG A 119 -5.54 -21.75 -17.78
N LYS A 120 -5.92 -22.30 -18.94
CA LYS A 120 -7.28 -22.77 -19.20
C LYS A 120 -7.53 -24.12 -18.51
N GLU A 121 -8.79 -24.49 -18.40
CA GLU A 121 -9.19 -25.87 -18.12
C GLU A 121 -8.49 -26.82 -19.11
N GLY A 122 -7.92 -27.93 -18.60
CA GLY A 122 -7.06 -28.83 -19.39
C GLY A 122 -5.58 -28.45 -19.43
N GLY A 123 -5.19 -27.33 -18.81
CA GLY A 123 -3.78 -27.01 -18.52
C GLY A 123 -3.05 -26.22 -19.60
N ALA A 124 -3.67 -25.98 -20.76
CA ALA A 124 -3.09 -25.14 -21.82
C ALA A 124 -2.94 -23.69 -21.37
N LEU A 125 -1.82 -23.05 -21.75
CA LEU A 125 -1.62 -21.62 -21.54
C LEU A 125 -2.24 -20.83 -22.69
N VAL A 126 -2.81 -19.67 -22.35
CA VAL A 126 -3.29 -18.68 -23.30
C VAL A 126 -2.87 -17.30 -22.84
N SER A 127 -2.64 -16.40 -23.79
CA SER A 127 -2.25 -15.04 -23.47
C SER A 127 -3.11 -14.02 -24.19
N TYR A 128 -3.34 -12.91 -23.50
CA TYR A 128 -4.15 -11.81 -23.98
C TYR A 128 -3.45 -10.50 -23.69
N ILE A 129 -3.72 -9.51 -24.53
CA ILE A 129 -3.37 -8.12 -24.31
C ILE A 129 -4.67 -7.35 -24.18
N LEU A 130 -4.83 -6.65 -23.06
CA LEU A 130 -5.90 -5.67 -22.88
C LEU A 130 -5.28 -4.29 -22.84
N SER A 131 -5.72 -3.38 -23.70
CA SER A 131 -5.21 -2.00 -23.72
C SER A 131 -6.34 -0.99 -23.55
N GLY A 132 -6.07 0.09 -22.82
CA GLY A 132 -7.01 1.19 -22.63
C GLY A 132 -6.32 2.55 -22.71
N ASP A 133 -7.06 3.55 -23.15
CA ASP A 133 -6.57 4.92 -23.30
C ASP A 133 -7.52 5.92 -22.62
N LEU A 134 -6.95 6.90 -21.91
CA LEU A 134 -7.71 7.90 -21.16
C LEU A 134 -8.53 8.83 -22.06
N SER A 135 -8.20 8.95 -23.36
CA SER A 135 -9.00 9.70 -24.35
C SER A 135 -10.33 9.02 -24.69
N LYS A 136 -10.45 7.71 -24.46
CA LYS A 136 -11.68 6.93 -24.63
C LYS A 136 -11.98 6.15 -23.35
N PRO A 137 -12.24 6.85 -22.23
CA PRO A 137 -12.41 6.21 -20.94
C PRO A 137 -13.63 5.29 -21.01
N GLY A 138 -13.43 4.01 -20.73
CA GLY A 138 -14.47 2.99 -20.81
C GLY A 138 -14.49 2.16 -22.09
N VAL A 139 -13.51 2.32 -22.98
CA VAL A 139 -13.26 1.37 -24.08
C VAL A 139 -11.92 0.69 -23.85
N PHE A 140 -11.90 -0.64 -23.93
CA PHE A 140 -10.68 -1.44 -23.89
C PHE A 140 -10.62 -2.33 -25.13
N ASP A 141 -9.45 -2.40 -25.75
CA ASP A 141 -9.19 -3.34 -26.83
C ASP A 141 -8.61 -4.62 -26.24
N LEU A 142 -9.13 -5.77 -26.67
CA LEU A 142 -8.70 -7.11 -26.30
C LEU A 142 -8.15 -7.81 -27.53
N ASP A 143 -6.91 -8.26 -27.42
CA ASP A 143 -6.24 -9.08 -28.42
C ASP A 143 -5.78 -10.41 -27.82
N GLU A 144 -6.05 -11.50 -28.55
CA GLU A 144 -5.48 -12.81 -28.23
C GLU A 144 -4.10 -12.92 -28.85
N VAL A 145 -3.13 -13.39 -28.07
CA VAL A 145 -1.75 -13.57 -28.51
C VAL A 145 -1.60 -14.98 -29.06
N SER A 146 -1.18 -15.08 -30.32
CA SER A 146 -1.04 -16.36 -31.03
C SER A 146 -0.05 -17.33 -30.39
N LYS A 147 1.00 -16.81 -29.75
CA LYS A 147 1.97 -17.58 -28.97
C LYS A 147 1.89 -17.17 -27.50
N PRO A 148 1.31 -18.01 -26.63
CA PRO A 148 1.23 -17.73 -25.22
C PRO A 148 2.59 -17.56 -24.55
N GLY A 149 2.62 -16.81 -23.46
CA GLY A 149 3.76 -16.71 -22.55
C GLY A 149 4.12 -18.07 -21.94
N PRO A 150 5.35 -18.22 -21.41
CA PRO A 150 5.85 -19.49 -20.92
C PRO A 150 5.26 -19.93 -19.56
N ALA A 151 4.65 -19.00 -18.82
CA ALA A 151 4.07 -19.23 -17.49
C ALA A 151 2.90 -18.26 -17.26
N THR A 152 2.09 -18.52 -16.23
CA THR A 152 1.00 -17.62 -15.84
C THR A 152 1.54 -16.35 -15.20
N GLY A 153 0.73 -15.29 -15.23
CA GLY A 153 1.07 -14.00 -14.63
C GLY A 153 0.51 -12.84 -15.42
N THR A 154 0.72 -11.62 -14.91
CA THR A 154 0.31 -10.40 -15.59
C THR A 154 1.42 -9.35 -15.54
N GLU A 155 1.63 -8.65 -16.64
CA GLU A 155 2.44 -7.43 -16.73
C GLU A 155 1.50 -6.27 -17.08
N VAL A 156 1.45 -5.26 -16.23
CA VAL A 156 0.78 -3.99 -16.47
C VAL A 156 1.83 -2.96 -16.87
N ASN A 157 1.76 -2.46 -18.08
CA ASN A 157 2.64 -1.44 -18.60
C ASN A 157 1.85 -0.13 -18.78
N VAL A 158 2.27 0.92 -18.09
CA VAL A 158 1.68 2.26 -18.18
C VAL A 158 2.67 3.18 -18.89
N THR A 159 2.25 3.78 -20.00
CA THR A 159 3.03 4.74 -20.79
C THR A 159 2.34 6.09 -20.85
N ASN A 160 3.02 7.09 -21.42
CA ASN A 160 2.61 8.49 -21.36
C ASN A 160 2.32 8.90 -19.92
N VAL A 161 3.29 8.62 -19.05
CA VAL A 161 3.14 8.80 -17.61
C VAL A 161 3.00 10.27 -17.26
N LYS A 162 2.25 10.55 -16.19
CA LYS A 162 2.09 11.90 -15.66
C LYS A 162 3.37 12.32 -14.95
N ALA A 163 3.73 13.60 -15.04
CA ALA A 163 4.90 14.14 -14.35
C ALA A 163 4.87 13.93 -12.81
N THR A 164 3.68 13.74 -12.22
CA THR A 164 3.55 13.38 -10.81
C THR A 164 4.24 12.05 -10.46
N CYS A 165 4.45 11.15 -11.42
CA CYS A 165 5.16 9.89 -11.21
C CYS A 165 6.64 10.08 -10.83
N ASP A 166 7.24 11.24 -11.10
CA ASP A 166 8.62 11.54 -10.67
C ASP A 166 8.74 11.55 -9.13
N SER A 167 7.64 11.73 -8.40
CA SER A 167 7.61 11.53 -6.94
C SER A 167 8.01 10.12 -6.49
N LEU A 168 7.89 9.12 -7.37
CA LEU A 168 8.27 7.72 -7.10
C LEU A 168 9.79 7.47 -7.27
N LEU A 169 10.54 8.41 -7.85
CA LEU A 169 11.99 8.27 -8.04
C LEU A 169 12.77 8.26 -6.72
N SER A 170 12.18 8.79 -5.65
CA SER A 170 12.68 8.61 -4.28
C SER A 170 12.45 7.16 -3.83
N ALA A 171 13.32 6.26 -4.29
CA ALA A 171 13.15 4.82 -4.11
C ALA A 171 13.08 4.44 -2.62
N GLU A 172 13.88 5.06 -1.75
CA GLU A 172 13.86 4.80 -0.31
C GLU A 172 12.54 5.20 0.35
N GLU A 173 11.97 6.35 -0.02
CA GLU A 173 10.68 6.82 0.50
C GLU A 173 9.51 5.99 -0.04
N THR A 174 9.59 5.60 -1.30
CA THR A 174 8.60 4.74 -1.94
C THR A 174 8.60 3.35 -1.31
N VAL A 175 9.77 2.74 -1.15
CA VAL A 175 9.93 1.45 -0.46
C VAL A 175 9.44 1.53 0.98
N GLN A 176 9.75 2.62 1.71
CA GLN A 176 9.24 2.85 3.07
C GLN A 176 7.70 2.89 3.10
N THR A 177 7.09 3.60 2.16
CA THR A 177 5.63 3.76 2.09
C THR A 177 4.96 2.43 1.78
N LEU A 178 5.44 1.71 0.75
CA LEU A 178 4.93 0.39 0.37
C LEU A 178 5.14 -0.63 1.50
N ALA A 179 6.31 -0.67 2.11
CA ALA A 179 6.61 -1.61 3.20
C ALA A 179 5.68 -1.37 4.40
N ALA A 180 5.39 -0.11 4.75
CA ALA A 180 4.44 0.20 5.81
C ALA A 180 2.99 -0.16 5.45
N LYS A 181 2.63 -0.12 4.16
CA LYS A 181 1.30 -0.52 3.68
C LYS A 181 1.12 -2.04 3.68
N PHE A 182 2.12 -2.78 3.20
CA PHE A 182 2.07 -4.23 3.06
C PHE A 182 2.63 -5.00 4.26
N ALA A 183 3.04 -4.31 5.34
CA ALA A 183 3.77 -4.92 6.45
C ALA A 183 3.09 -6.15 7.05
N LEU A 184 1.81 -6.04 7.42
CA LEU A 184 1.08 -7.17 8.00
C LEU A 184 0.88 -8.30 6.98
N TYR A 185 0.58 -7.97 5.73
CA TYR A 185 0.39 -8.97 4.69
C TYR A 185 1.66 -9.80 4.47
N LEU A 186 2.82 -9.13 4.35
CA LEU A 186 4.12 -9.80 4.18
C LEU A 186 4.52 -10.61 5.42
N LYS A 187 4.09 -10.17 6.62
CA LYS A 187 4.29 -10.94 7.86
C LYS A 187 3.42 -12.21 7.89
N SER A 188 2.17 -12.11 7.46
CA SER A 188 1.24 -13.25 7.39
C SER A 188 1.58 -14.24 6.27
N TYR A 189 2.24 -13.78 5.21
CA TYR A 189 2.58 -14.60 4.04
C TYR A 189 4.08 -14.47 3.69
N PRO A 190 4.98 -15.16 4.42
CA PRO A 190 6.43 -15.00 4.27
C PRO A 190 7.01 -15.45 2.93
N ASP A 191 6.26 -16.23 2.14
CA ASP A 191 6.66 -16.68 0.81
C ASP A 191 6.41 -15.62 -0.27
N VAL A 192 5.69 -14.55 0.06
CA VAL A 192 5.39 -13.42 -0.83
C VAL A 192 6.55 -12.42 -0.86
N ARG A 193 6.90 -11.96 -2.06
CA ARG A 193 7.97 -11.00 -2.31
C ARG A 193 7.46 -9.88 -3.19
N ILE A 194 7.71 -8.65 -2.77
CA ILE A 194 7.41 -7.44 -3.53
C ILE A 194 8.73 -6.70 -3.76
N TYR A 195 8.96 -6.23 -4.97
CA TYR A 195 10.14 -5.45 -5.34
C TYR A 195 9.73 -4.12 -5.97
N PHE A 196 10.47 -3.06 -5.67
CA PHE A 196 10.35 -1.75 -6.28
C PHE A 196 11.71 -1.31 -6.83
N ASN A 197 11.84 -1.16 -8.15
CA ASN A 197 13.11 -0.94 -8.86
C ASN A 197 14.22 -1.92 -8.41
N GLY A 198 13.86 -3.19 -8.27
CA GLY A 198 14.76 -4.24 -7.77
C GLY A 198 15.02 -4.24 -6.26
N LEU A 199 14.60 -3.21 -5.52
CA LEU A 199 14.74 -3.17 -4.05
C LEU A 199 13.61 -3.96 -3.38
N PRO A 200 13.89 -4.84 -2.41
CA PRO A 200 12.86 -5.59 -1.72
C PRO A 200 11.99 -4.65 -0.86
N VAL A 201 10.68 -4.73 -1.02
CA VAL A 201 9.71 -4.08 -0.16
C VAL A 201 9.45 -4.98 1.04
N THR A 202 10.10 -4.67 2.16
CA THR A 202 9.96 -5.44 3.39
C THR A 202 10.04 -4.53 4.62
N PRO A 203 9.20 -4.77 5.66
CA PRO A 203 9.31 -4.03 6.92
C PRO A 203 10.71 -4.12 7.54
N VAL A 204 11.42 -5.23 7.35
CA VAL A 204 12.71 -5.51 8.00
C VAL A 204 13.76 -4.43 7.70
N ILE A 205 13.82 -3.94 6.46
CA ILE A 205 14.86 -2.97 6.08
C ILE A 205 14.49 -1.52 6.47
N VAL A 206 13.19 -1.22 6.62
CA VAL A 206 12.69 0.14 6.87
C VAL A 206 12.22 0.37 8.31
N GLN A 207 12.01 -0.67 9.10
CA GLN A 207 11.66 -0.55 10.51
C GLN A 207 12.86 -0.15 11.35
N ARG A 208 12.64 0.71 12.33
CA ARG A 208 13.60 1.08 13.38
C ARG A 208 13.48 0.11 14.56
N ARG A 209 12.25 -0.12 15.04
CA ARG A 209 11.94 -0.93 16.21
C ARG A 209 10.52 -1.48 16.07
N THR A 210 10.29 -2.67 16.61
CA THR A 210 8.96 -3.28 16.71
C THR A 210 8.73 -3.67 18.16
N THR A 211 7.57 -3.30 18.71
CA THR A 211 7.20 -3.59 20.09
C THR A 211 5.80 -4.17 20.16
N ASP A 212 5.66 -5.32 20.82
CA ASP A 212 4.38 -6.00 21.01
C ASP A 212 3.85 -5.76 22.43
N TYR A 213 2.56 -5.41 22.51
CA TYR A 213 1.84 -5.23 23.76
C TYR A 213 0.63 -6.15 23.81
N LYS A 214 0.41 -6.79 24.97
CA LYS A 214 -0.86 -7.44 25.29
C LYS A 214 -1.78 -6.40 25.92
N LEU A 215 -2.99 -6.25 25.37
CA LEU A 215 -4.03 -5.40 25.91
C LEU A 215 -5.08 -6.27 26.62
N THR A 216 -5.49 -5.84 27.81
CA THR A 216 -6.62 -6.41 28.54
C THR A 216 -7.61 -5.28 28.79
N LEU A 217 -8.80 -5.41 28.22
CA LEU A 217 -9.87 -4.43 28.34
C LEU A 217 -10.56 -4.57 29.70
N GLU A 218 -11.27 -3.53 30.14
CA GLU A 218 -12.09 -3.58 31.36
C GLU A 218 -13.19 -4.66 31.28
N SER A 219 -13.63 -5.00 30.07
CA SER A 219 -14.58 -6.10 29.83
C SER A 219 -13.96 -7.50 29.99
N GLY A 220 -12.64 -7.59 30.21
CA GLY A 220 -11.88 -8.85 30.24
C GLY A 220 -11.46 -9.36 28.87
N ALA A 221 -11.88 -8.73 27.77
CA ALA A 221 -11.45 -9.08 26.43
C ALA A 221 -9.97 -8.78 26.21
N GLU A 222 -9.29 -9.63 25.43
CA GLU A 222 -7.87 -9.49 25.13
C GLU A 222 -7.64 -9.06 23.68
N ALA A 223 -6.60 -8.24 23.47
CA ALA A 223 -6.08 -7.88 22.15
C ALA A 223 -4.55 -7.80 22.17
N LYS A 224 -3.96 -7.76 20.97
CA LYS A 224 -2.54 -7.46 20.78
C LYS A 224 -2.42 -6.10 20.11
N LEU A 225 -1.51 -5.26 20.59
CA LEU A 225 -1.08 -4.05 19.91
C LEU A 225 0.37 -4.20 19.49
N GLU A 226 0.62 -4.25 18.19
CA GLU A 226 1.96 -4.29 17.61
C GLU A 226 2.33 -2.91 17.06
N VAL A 227 3.37 -2.30 17.59
CA VAL A 227 3.84 -0.97 17.20
C VAL A 227 5.11 -1.12 16.38
N ILE A 228 5.06 -0.74 15.10
CA ILE A 228 6.24 -0.65 14.25
C ILE A 228 6.63 0.82 14.14
N GLU A 229 7.81 1.15 14.64
CA GLU A 229 8.48 2.44 14.45
C GLU A 229 9.30 2.38 13.17
N TRP A 230 9.17 3.41 12.33
CA TRP A 230 9.81 3.46 11.02
C TRP A 230 11.06 4.34 11.06
N LYS A 231 12.05 4.02 10.21
CA LYS A 231 13.27 4.84 10.10
C LYS A 231 12.99 6.22 9.50
N ARG A 232 12.00 6.32 8.61
CA ARG A 232 11.68 7.55 7.87
C ARG A 232 10.22 7.91 7.98
N LYS A 233 9.96 9.23 7.90
CA LYS A 233 8.59 9.74 7.78
C LYS A 233 8.07 9.40 6.38
N PHE A 234 6.76 9.13 6.32
CA PHE A 234 6.04 8.86 5.09
C PHE A 234 4.59 9.30 5.29
N VAL A 235 3.86 9.44 4.18
CA VAL A 235 2.45 9.83 4.20
C VAL A 235 1.63 8.75 4.91
N GLY A 236 0.80 9.16 5.88
CA GLY A 236 -0.04 8.24 6.66
C GLY A 236 0.64 7.59 7.85
N ALA A 237 1.84 8.02 8.24
CA ALA A 237 2.43 7.67 9.54
C ALA A 237 1.55 8.17 10.70
N GLY A 238 1.59 7.46 11.84
CA GLY A 238 0.78 7.78 13.01
C GLY A 238 -0.66 7.25 12.95
N ARG A 239 -0.86 6.13 12.26
CA ARG A 239 -2.15 5.46 12.10
C ARG A 239 -2.30 4.26 13.04
N LEU A 240 -3.55 3.98 13.41
CA LEU A 240 -4.01 2.79 14.09
C LEU A 240 -4.76 1.91 13.08
N VAL A 241 -4.30 0.68 12.92
CA VAL A 241 -4.84 -0.30 11.97
C VAL A 241 -5.51 -1.42 12.74
N PHE A 242 -6.79 -1.67 12.46
CA PHE A 242 -7.54 -2.79 13.01
C PHE A 242 -7.33 -4.01 12.13
N ALA A 243 -6.90 -5.12 12.73
CA ALA A 243 -6.61 -6.34 11.99
C ALA A 243 -7.17 -7.60 12.66
N GLY A 244 -7.54 -8.57 11.84
CA GLY A 244 -7.86 -9.91 12.33
C GLY A 244 -6.61 -10.66 12.80
N PRO A 245 -6.77 -11.79 13.52
CA PRO A 245 -5.64 -12.62 13.96
C PRO A 245 -4.85 -13.23 12.80
N ASP A 246 -5.43 -13.24 11.59
CA ASP A 246 -4.78 -13.58 10.32
C ASP A 246 -3.85 -12.47 9.79
N GLY A 247 -3.71 -11.36 10.51
CA GLY A 247 -2.93 -10.19 10.11
C GLY A 247 -3.57 -9.37 9.00
N PHE A 248 -4.84 -9.64 8.67
CA PHE A 248 -5.49 -8.90 7.61
C PHE A 248 -6.08 -7.58 8.13
N GLN A 249 -5.70 -6.49 7.48
CA GLN A 249 -6.22 -5.15 7.78
C GLN A 249 -7.70 -5.05 7.41
N LEU A 250 -8.53 -4.69 8.39
CA LEU A 250 -9.98 -4.52 8.26
C LEU A 250 -10.36 -3.06 8.14
N HIS A 251 -9.73 -2.20 8.93
CA HIS A 251 -9.97 -0.77 8.97
C HIS A 251 -8.71 -0.03 9.41
N GLU A 252 -8.58 1.26 9.08
CA GLU A 252 -7.51 2.10 9.58
C GLU A 252 -8.02 3.51 9.88
N GLN A 253 -7.42 4.13 10.89
CA GLN A 253 -7.68 5.52 11.24
C GLN A 253 -6.43 6.20 11.80
N SER A 254 -6.49 7.51 12.00
CA SER A 254 -5.45 8.22 12.74
C SER A 254 -5.41 7.73 14.19
N ALA A 255 -4.23 7.42 14.71
CA ALA A 255 -4.09 7.02 16.11
C ALA A 255 -4.33 8.20 17.07
N LEU A 256 -4.19 9.44 16.58
CA LEU A 256 -4.31 10.67 17.38
C LEU A 256 -3.40 10.70 18.62
N VAL A 257 -2.23 10.05 18.53
CA VAL A 257 -1.20 10.05 19.57
C VAL A 257 0.07 10.76 19.06
N ARG A 258 0.58 11.69 19.85
CA ARG A 258 1.84 12.40 19.58
C ARG A 258 3.03 11.46 19.86
N SER A 259 3.88 11.25 18.86
CA SER A 259 5.04 10.35 18.93
C SER A 259 6.39 11.07 19.01
N GLY A 260 6.41 12.37 19.30
CA GLY A 260 7.66 13.15 19.32
C GLY A 260 8.36 13.25 17.96
N GLY A 261 7.65 13.00 16.86
CA GLY A 261 8.21 13.01 15.50
C GLY A 261 8.68 11.64 15.00
N ILE A 262 8.60 10.59 15.82
CA ILE A 262 8.85 9.21 15.41
C ILE A 262 7.70 8.74 14.50
N PRO A 263 7.96 8.38 13.23
CA PRO A 263 6.93 7.83 12.36
C PRO A 263 6.63 6.38 12.79
N TYR A 264 5.36 6.01 12.89
CA TYR A 264 4.96 4.67 13.32
C TYR A 264 3.68 4.18 12.65
N THR A 265 3.42 2.89 12.78
CA THR A 265 2.11 2.29 12.55
C THR A 265 1.80 1.36 13.71
N ALA A 266 0.60 1.49 14.28
CA ALA A 266 0.13 0.66 15.36
C ALA A 266 -0.93 -0.31 14.82
N TYR A 267 -0.68 -1.61 14.94
CA TYR A 267 -1.58 -2.67 14.49
C TYR A 267 -2.28 -3.26 15.71
N LEU A 268 -3.57 -2.97 15.83
CA LEU A 268 -4.44 -3.50 16.86
C LEU A 268 -5.11 -4.76 16.32
N VAL A 269 -4.78 -5.90 16.92
CA VAL A 269 -5.15 -7.23 16.48
C VAL A 269 -6.10 -7.87 17.49
N SER A 270 -7.27 -8.30 17.02
CA SER A 270 -8.26 -9.01 17.85
C SER A 270 -9.09 -9.99 17.02
N PRO A 271 -9.42 -11.19 17.55
CA PRO A 271 -10.38 -12.10 16.91
C PRO A 271 -11.79 -11.50 16.82
N ARG A 272 -12.10 -10.42 17.56
CA ARG A 272 -13.41 -9.76 17.54
C ARG A 272 -13.60 -8.83 16.34
N PHE A 273 -12.52 -8.26 15.79
CA PHE A 273 -12.64 -7.25 14.73
C PHE A 273 -13.27 -7.72 13.42
N PRO A 274 -13.10 -8.96 12.93
CA PRO A 274 -13.81 -9.41 11.73
C PRO A 274 -15.33 -9.29 11.85
N ALA A 275 -15.90 -9.62 13.01
CA ALA A 275 -17.33 -9.52 13.26
C ALA A 275 -17.79 -8.06 13.39
N LEU A 276 -17.07 -7.24 14.17
CA LEU A 276 -17.34 -5.79 14.26
C LEU A 276 -17.25 -5.10 12.89
N ASN A 277 -16.34 -5.54 12.03
CA ASN A 277 -16.22 -5.02 10.68
C ASN A 277 -17.43 -5.40 9.81
N ALA A 278 -17.94 -6.63 9.94
CA ALA A 278 -19.14 -7.06 9.22
C ALA A 278 -20.40 -6.27 9.64
N GLU A 279 -20.42 -5.80 10.88
CA GLU A 279 -21.45 -4.92 11.44
C GLU A 279 -21.22 -3.42 11.11
N ASN A 280 -20.18 -3.08 10.34
CA ASN A 280 -19.70 -1.71 10.09
C ASN A 280 -19.33 -0.91 11.36
N ALA A 281 -19.19 -1.58 12.51
CA ALA A 281 -18.90 -0.96 13.79
C ALA A 281 -17.49 -0.35 13.87
N LEU A 282 -16.53 -0.87 13.10
CA LEU A 282 -15.17 -0.29 13.06
C LEU A 282 -15.13 1.09 12.38
N VAL A 283 -16.07 1.37 11.47
CA VAL A 283 -16.18 2.67 10.77
C VAL A 283 -16.99 3.66 11.60
N MET A 284 -18.02 3.18 12.30
CA MET A 284 -18.83 3.96 13.23
C MET A 284 -18.33 3.77 14.67
N ASP A 285 -17.02 3.88 14.87
CA ASP A 285 -16.38 3.61 16.16
C ASP A 285 -16.93 4.52 17.27
N GLU A 286 -17.24 5.77 16.96
CA GLU A 286 -17.93 6.70 17.87
C GLU A 286 -19.34 6.24 18.33
N LEU A 287 -19.95 5.26 17.67
CA LEU A 287 -21.28 4.76 18.06
C LEU A 287 -21.19 3.39 18.73
N ASN A 288 -20.02 2.76 18.75
CA ASN A 288 -19.82 1.43 19.32
C ASN A 288 -18.94 1.48 20.59
N PRO A 289 -19.52 1.26 21.79
CA PRO A 289 -18.78 1.29 23.05
C PRO A 289 -17.63 0.27 23.12
N GLU A 290 -17.80 -0.93 22.54
CA GLU A 290 -16.76 -1.96 22.53
C GLU A 290 -15.54 -1.50 21.71
N VAL A 291 -15.76 -0.96 20.51
CA VAL A 291 -14.68 -0.44 19.65
C VAL A 291 -13.93 0.70 20.33
N ARG A 292 -14.66 1.61 21.02
CA ARG A 292 -14.05 2.68 21.81
C ARG A 292 -13.11 2.16 22.89
N MET A 293 -13.51 1.12 23.63
CA MET A 293 -12.65 0.54 24.67
C MET A 293 -11.32 0.03 24.08
N TYR A 294 -11.36 -0.64 22.92
CA TYR A 294 -10.16 -1.07 22.19
C TYR A 294 -9.26 0.12 21.81
N ILE A 295 -9.86 1.19 21.27
CA ILE A 295 -9.13 2.39 20.85
C ILE A 295 -8.51 3.11 22.05
N ASP A 296 -9.25 3.26 23.14
CA ASP A 296 -8.81 4.00 24.32
C ASP A 296 -7.66 3.28 25.02
N GLU A 297 -7.74 1.95 25.19
CA GLU A 297 -6.64 1.18 25.76
C GLU A 297 -5.41 1.20 24.83
N ALA A 298 -5.60 1.08 23.50
CA ALA A 298 -4.51 1.20 22.54
C ALA A 298 -3.84 2.59 22.61
N LYS A 299 -4.62 3.68 22.67
CA LYS A 299 -4.12 5.05 22.81
C LYS A 299 -3.36 5.25 24.12
N LYS A 300 -3.85 4.69 25.23
CA LYS A 300 -3.17 4.73 26.53
C LYS A 300 -1.80 4.07 26.46
N VAL A 301 -1.71 2.86 25.89
CA VAL A 301 -0.44 2.15 25.70
C VAL A 301 0.49 2.90 24.74
N LEU A 302 0.00 3.42 23.62
CA LEU A 302 0.80 4.21 22.68
C LEU A 302 1.38 5.49 23.31
N LYS A 303 0.59 6.19 24.13
CA LYS A 303 1.07 7.38 24.86
C LYS A 303 2.20 7.01 25.82
N ALA A 304 2.04 5.92 26.58
CA ALA A 304 3.08 5.43 27.48
C ALA A 304 4.35 4.99 26.74
N HIS A 305 4.19 4.29 25.61
CA HIS A 305 5.29 3.86 24.73
C HIS A 305 6.14 5.04 24.26
N PHE A 306 5.51 6.07 23.67
CA PHE A 306 6.24 7.23 23.16
C PHE A 306 6.75 8.18 24.26
N LEU A 307 6.12 8.20 25.42
CA LEU A 307 6.66 8.92 26.59
C LEU A 307 7.98 8.28 27.05
N ALA A 308 8.01 6.96 27.22
CA ALA A 308 9.22 6.23 27.60
C ALA A 308 10.35 6.38 26.57
N LEU A 309 10.03 6.32 25.27
CA LEU A 309 10.99 6.58 24.18
C LEU A 309 11.53 8.02 24.19
N GLY A 310 10.70 9.00 24.54
CA GLY A 310 11.12 10.40 24.67
C GLY A 310 12.13 10.61 25.82
N ASP A 311 12.03 9.79 26.87
CA ASP A 311 12.96 9.79 28.00
C ASP A 311 14.25 8.99 27.69
N GLU A 312 14.24 8.10 26.69
CA GLU A 312 15.40 7.37 26.14
C GLU A 312 16.25 8.21 25.15
N LYS A 313 16.45 9.52 25.40
CA LYS A 313 17.45 10.28 24.60
C LYS A 313 18.83 9.63 24.75
N SER A 314 19.54 9.42 23.65
CA SER A 314 20.91 8.91 23.68
C SER A 314 21.84 9.87 24.44
N GLU A 315 22.91 9.37 25.05
CA GLU A 315 23.92 10.24 25.68
C GLU A 315 24.43 11.32 24.73
N PHE A 316 24.61 10.95 23.45
CA PHE A 316 24.99 11.89 22.40
C PHE A 316 23.95 13.00 22.20
N GLU A 317 22.66 12.68 22.12
CA GLU A 317 21.61 13.70 21.97
C GLU A 317 21.50 14.59 23.21
N ARG A 318 21.64 14.04 24.41
CA ARG A 318 21.67 14.82 25.65
C ARG A 318 22.88 15.75 25.68
N GLU A 319 24.06 15.24 25.36
CA GLU A 319 25.30 16.01 25.29
C GLU A 319 25.18 17.17 24.29
N TRP A 320 24.64 16.91 23.10
CA TRP A 320 24.50 17.95 22.08
C TRP A 320 23.41 18.96 22.40
N GLU A 321 22.30 18.56 23.02
CA GLU A 321 21.30 19.50 23.51
C GLU A 321 21.86 20.38 24.63
N GLU A 322 22.62 19.83 25.57
CA GLU A 322 23.31 20.60 26.61
C GLU A 322 24.33 21.58 26.00
N ARG A 323 25.14 21.12 25.04
CA ARG A 323 26.09 21.98 24.31
C ARG A 323 25.38 23.12 23.58
N ILE A 324 24.26 22.85 22.91
CA ILE A 324 23.46 23.88 22.24
C ILE A 324 22.78 24.79 23.26
N ALA A 325 22.33 24.27 24.39
CA ALA A 325 21.72 25.03 25.47
C ALA A 325 22.73 25.97 26.16
N ALA A 326 24.00 25.61 26.22
CA ALA A 326 25.08 26.43 26.74
C ALA A 326 25.45 27.62 25.82
N LEU A 327 25.09 27.58 24.53
CA LEU A 327 25.33 28.69 23.61
C LEU A 327 24.45 29.90 23.96
N SER A 328 25.04 31.08 23.93
CA SER A 328 24.35 32.37 24.02
C SER A 328 23.39 32.59 22.84
N LYS A 329 22.46 33.53 22.98
CA LYS A 329 21.46 33.85 21.96
C LYS A 329 22.11 34.25 20.62
N GLU A 330 23.18 35.04 20.67
CA GLU A 330 23.99 35.47 19.52
C GLU A 330 24.72 34.30 18.84
N GLU A 331 25.30 33.37 19.61
CA GLU A 331 25.98 32.19 19.07
C GLU A 331 25.00 31.25 18.37
N ARG A 332 23.83 30.98 18.98
CA ARG A 332 22.78 30.17 18.34
C ARG A 332 22.30 30.80 17.03
N LYS A 333 22.12 32.12 17.01
CA LYS A 333 21.72 32.87 15.81
C LYS A 333 22.78 32.78 14.70
N THR A 334 24.06 32.81 15.07
CA THR A 334 25.18 32.67 14.14
C THR A 334 25.27 31.26 13.56
N LEU A 335 25.15 30.23 14.40
CA LEU A 335 25.12 28.83 13.97
C LEU A 335 23.97 28.58 12.98
N TYR A 336 22.78 29.13 13.28
CA TYR A 336 21.61 29.03 12.41
C TYR A 336 21.83 29.73 11.06
N MET A 337 22.50 30.89 11.06
CA MET A 337 22.88 31.59 9.82
C MET A 337 23.90 30.79 8.98
N MET A 338 24.89 30.16 9.62
CA MET A 338 25.87 29.31 8.93
C MET A 338 25.20 28.08 8.29
N LEU A 339 24.35 27.38 9.04
CA LEU A 339 23.56 26.24 8.53
C LEU A 339 22.71 26.65 7.32
N ARG A 340 21.98 27.76 7.43
CA ARG A 340 21.12 28.28 6.35
C ARG A 340 21.91 28.70 5.11
N LYS A 341 23.14 29.19 5.28
CA LYS A 341 24.05 29.54 4.17
C LYS A 341 24.61 28.29 3.50
N SER A 342 24.96 27.26 4.26
CA SER A 342 25.42 25.96 3.72
C SER A 342 24.34 25.21 2.96
N LEU A 343 23.08 25.26 3.43
CA LEU A 343 21.93 24.63 2.79
C LEU A 343 21.46 25.34 1.51
N LYS A 344 21.83 26.62 1.33
CA LYS A 344 21.58 27.39 0.09
C LYS A 344 22.72 27.28 -0.94
N ALA A 345 23.85 26.70 -0.55
CA ALA A 345 25.03 26.55 -1.40
C ALA A 345 25.11 25.16 -2.07
N LYS A 346 24.06 24.34 -1.91
CA LYS A 346 23.80 23.11 -2.68
C LYS A 346 22.63 23.36 -3.62
#